data_AF-A0A7Z9UVU4-F1
#
_entry.id   AF-A0A7Z9UVU4-F1
#
_cell.length_a   1.000
_cell.length_b   1.000
_cell.length_c   1.000
_cell.angle_alpha   90.00
_cell.angle_beta   90.00
_cell.angle_gamma   90.00
#
_symmetry.space_group_name_H-M   'P 1'
#
loop_
_entity.id
_entity.type
_entity.pdbx_description
1 polymer ?
#
loop_
_entity_poly.entity_id
_entity_poly.type
_entity_poly.pdbx_seq_one_letter_code
_entity_poly.pdbx_strand_id
1 'polypeptide(L)'
;EIKSNGEIKLFPNLRKGKIANYGSQISQWFGRYLENLGIKKKGKNFHSFRHTGVNHLTSKQVYEPFIKELVGHLHGTMTMDVYGGRKPLEVLLNECVVKLDYGIEELN
;
A
#
# COMPACT_ATOMS: atom_id res chain seq x y z
N GLU A 1 21.71 5.32 -4.22
CA GLU A 1 21.22 4.18 -3.41
C GLU A 1 21.35 4.57 -1.94
N ILE A 2 20.35 4.25 -1.08
CA ILE A 2 20.15 4.74 0.32
C ILE A 2 21.41 4.74 1.21
N LYS A 3 22.44 3.95 0.86
CA LYS A 3 23.69 3.88 1.61
C LYS A 3 24.63 5.10 1.47
N SER A 4 24.43 6.03 0.53
CA SER A 4 25.39 7.13 0.35
C SER A 4 25.26 8.27 1.37
N ASN A 5 24.14 8.37 2.09
CA ASN A 5 23.83 9.52 2.96
C ASN A 5 23.72 9.17 4.46
N GLY A 6 24.17 7.99 4.89
CA GLY A 6 23.99 7.53 6.29
C GLY A 6 22.54 7.19 6.67
N GLU A 7 21.63 7.15 5.68
CA GLU A 7 20.22 6.83 5.89
C GLU A 7 20.03 5.34 6.20
N ILE A 8 19.19 5.06 7.19
CA ILE A 8 18.79 3.70 7.57
C ILE A 8 17.52 3.29 6.84
N LYS A 9 17.44 2.01 6.44
CA LYS A 9 16.20 1.47 5.89
C LYS A 9 15.14 1.40 6.98
N LEU A 10 13.91 1.85 6.68
CA LEU A 10 12.74 1.66 7.55
C LEU A 10 12.50 0.17 7.87
N PHE A 11 12.80 -0.72 6.90
CA PHE A 11 12.77 -2.16 7.09
C PHE A 11 14.18 -2.76 6.89
N PRO A 12 15.03 -2.79 7.94
CA PRO A 12 16.42 -3.26 7.84
C PRO A 12 16.54 -4.71 7.34
N ASN A 13 15.56 -5.54 7.69
CA ASN A 13 15.55 -6.97 7.37
C ASN A 13 14.98 -7.28 5.98
N LEU A 14 14.42 -6.28 5.28
CA LEU A 14 13.85 -6.47 3.95
C LEU A 14 14.97 -6.54 2.90
N ARG A 15 15.26 -7.77 2.47
CA ARG A 15 16.29 -8.04 1.46
C ARG A 15 15.72 -7.84 0.05
N LYS A 16 16.58 -7.52 -0.92
CA LYS A 16 16.18 -7.48 -2.34
C LYS A 16 16.13 -8.92 -2.86
N GLY A 17 15.08 -9.28 -3.60
CA GLY A 17 15.01 -10.59 -4.25
C GLY A 17 16.01 -10.70 -5.41
N LYS A 18 16.30 -11.93 -5.85
CA LYS A 18 17.19 -12.19 -7.01
C LYS A 18 16.54 -11.84 -8.35
N ILE A 19 15.22 -11.98 -8.47
CA ILE A 19 14.45 -11.82 -9.72
C ILE A 19 13.59 -10.55 -9.68
N ALA A 20 12.83 -10.34 -8.61
CA ALA A 20 12.09 -9.11 -8.37
C ALA A 20 12.80 -8.26 -7.31
N ASN A 21 12.47 -6.97 -7.24
CA ASN A 21 12.91 -6.04 -6.20
C ASN A 21 12.42 -6.49 -4.80
N TYR A 22 12.15 -5.55 -3.90
CA TYR A 22 11.74 -5.86 -2.53
C TYR A 22 10.36 -6.54 -2.41
N GLY A 23 9.51 -6.45 -3.45
CA GLY A 23 8.13 -6.93 -3.39
C GLY A 23 7.95 -8.44 -3.29
N SER A 24 8.84 -9.26 -3.87
CA SER A 24 8.66 -10.72 -3.87
C SER A 24 8.73 -11.32 -2.46
N GLN A 25 9.65 -10.83 -1.63
CA GLN A 25 9.78 -11.33 -0.25
C GLN A 25 8.58 -10.95 0.61
N ILE A 26 8.03 -9.75 0.45
CA ILE A 26 6.81 -9.32 1.13
C ILE A 26 5.64 -10.20 0.72
N SER A 27 5.44 -10.43 -0.59
CA SER A 27 4.35 -11.28 -1.10
C SER A 27 4.42 -12.71 -0.58
N GLN A 28 5.62 -13.30 -0.50
CA GLN A 28 5.82 -14.64 0.06
C GLN A 28 5.56 -14.68 1.56
N TRP A 29 6.10 -13.70 2.31
CA TRP A 29 5.87 -13.58 3.74
C TRP A 29 4.37 -13.45 4.04
N PHE A 30 3.67 -12.56 3.33
CA PHE A 30 2.23 -12.37 3.50
C PHE A 30 1.44 -13.64 3.17
N GLY A 31 1.88 -14.41 2.17
CA GLY A 31 1.32 -15.72 1.88
C GLY A 31 1.34 -16.66 3.08
N ARG A 32 2.51 -16.85 3.69
CA ARG A 32 2.69 -17.66 4.91
C ARG A 32 1.94 -17.08 6.11
N TYR A 33 1.89 -15.76 6.22
CA TYR A 33 1.13 -15.10 7.28
C TYR A 33 -0.36 -15.45 7.22
N LEU A 34 -0.97 -15.43 6.03
CA LEU A 34 -2.37 -15.86 5.85
C LEU A 34 -2.57 -17.35 6.14
N GLU A 35 -1.57 -18.20 5.89
CA GLU A 35 -1.61 -19.63 6.24
C GLU A 35 -1.61 -19.83 7.75
N ASN A 36 -0.72 -19.14 8.46
CA ASN A 36 -0.65 -19.18 9.93
C ASN A 36 -1.94 -18.68 10.60
N LEU A 37 -2.62 -17.70 9.98
CA LEU A 37 -3.92 -17.22 10.43
C LEU A 37 -5.09 -18.15 10.06
N GLY A 38 -4.87 -19.21 9.27
CA GLY A 38 -5.93 -20.11 8.81
C GLY A 38 -6.89 -19.51 7.78
N ILE A 39 -6.55 -18.35 7.19
CA ILE A 39 -7.42 -17.61 6.25
C ILE A 39 -6.91 -17.64 4.80
N LYS A 40 -5.86 -18.40 4.51
CA LYS A 40 -5.34 -18.56 3.15
C LYS A 40 -6.36 -19.24 2.25
N LYS A 41 -6.76 -18.55 1.18
CA LYS A 41 -7.67 -19.06 0.14
C LYS A 41 -7.20 -18.64 -1.25
N LYS A 42 -7.71 -19.30 -2.30
CA LYS A 42 -7.46 -18.90 -3.70
C LYS A 42 -7.81 -17.42 -3.87
N GLY A 43 -6.91 -16.65 -4.49
CA GLY A 43 -7.05 -15.21 -4.68
C GLY A 43 -6.70 -14.33 -3.46
N LYS A 44 -6.49 -14.90 -2.27
CA LYS A 44 -6.04 -14.14 -1.09
C LYS A 44 -4.52 -14.07 -1.04
N ASN A 45 -4.00 -12.88 -1.32
CA ASN A 45 -2.59 -12.53 -1.39
C ASN A 45 -2.38 -11.01 -1.09
N PHE A 46 -1.13 -10.55 -1.13
CA PHE A 46 -0.81 -9.16 -0.81
C PHE A 46 -1.47 -8.15 -1.75
N HIS A 47 -1.68 -8.51 -3.02
CA HIS A 47 -2.39 -7.65 -3.97
C HIS A 47 -3.89 -7.55 -3.64
N SER A 48 -4.54 -8.66 -3.29
CA SER A 48 -5.94 -8.65 -2.84
C SER A 48 -6.12 -7.85 -1.54
N PHE A 49 -5.09 -7.82 -0.67
CA PHE A 49 -5.10 -6.99 0.53
C PHE A 49 -5.09 -5.49 0.21
N ARG A 50 -4.28 -5.07 -0.77
CA ARG A 50 -4.35 -3.69 -1.32
C ARG A 50 -5.73 -3.37 -1.87
N HIS A 51 -6.40 -4.30 -2.57
CA HIS A 51 -7.78 -4.08 -3.02
C HIS A 51 -8.76 -3.88 -1.88
N THR A 52 -8.57 -4.55 -0.73
CA THR A 52 -9.37 -4.29 0.47
C THR A 52 -9.26 -2.83 0.93
N GLY A 53 -8.05 -2.26 0.93
CA GLY A 53 -7.83 -0.84 1.24
C GLY A 53 -8.48 0.10 0.23
N VAL A 54 -8.28 -0.16 -1.07
CA VAL A 54 -8.91 0.63 -2.15
C VAL A 54 -10.43 0.60 -2.04
N ASN A 55 -11.01 -0.59 -1.90
CA ASN A 55 -12.46 -0.75 -1.80
C ASN A 55 -13.01 -0.01 -0.58
N HIS A 56 -12.32 -0.07 0.56
CA HIS A 56 -12.73 0.64 1.77
C HIS A 56 -12.74 2.16 1.57
N LEU A 57 -11.70 2.73 0.96
CA LEU A 57 -11.64 4.16 0.65
C LEU A 57 -12.70 4.58 -0.36
N THR A 58 -12.95 3.76 -1.39
CA THR A 58 -14.02 3.99 -2.36
C THR A 58 -15.39 3.95 -1.69
N SER A 59 -15.65 3.00 -0.78
CA SER A 59 -16.90 2.93 0.00
C SER A 59 -17.09 4.15 0.91
N LYS A 60 -16.00 4.76 1.38
CA LYS A 60 -16.00 6.05 2.12
C LYS A 60 -16.03 7.27 1.21
N GLN A 61 -16.24 7.10 -0.10
CA GLN A 61 -16.32 8.17 -1.10
C GLN A 61 -15.08 9.09 -1.12
N VAL A 62 -13.90 8.55 -0.79
CA VAL A 62 -12.64 9.28 -0.91
C VAL A 62 -12.39 9.60 -2.38
N TYR A 63 -11.92 10.82 -2.64
CA TYR A 63 -11.66 11.29 -4.00
C TYR A 63 -10.69 10.36 -4.73
N GLU A 64 -11.13 9.77 -5.85
CA GLU A 64 -10.41 8.71 -6.56
C GLU A 64 -8.96 9.07 -6.90
N PRO A 65 -8.62 10.30 -7.33
CA PRO A 65 -7.23 10.70 -7.51
C PRO A 65 -6.35 10.49 -6.27
N PHE A 66 -6.83 10.78 -5.06
CA PHE A 66 -6.05 10.54 -3.85
C PHE A 66 -5.84 9.04 -3.58
N ILE A 67 -6.86 8.22 -3.88
CA ILE A 67 -6.73 6.75 -3.78
C ILE A 67 -5.69 6.25 -4.79
N LYS A 68 -5.80 6.67 -6.06
CA LYS A 68 -4.87 6.28 -7.13
C LYS A 68 -3.44 6.67 -6.81
N GLU A 69 -3.22 7.88 -6.32
CA GLU A 69 -1.89 8.34 -5.94
C GLU A 69 -1.34 7.60 -4.72
N LEU A 70 -2.15 7.42 -3.66
CA LEU A 70 -1.76 6.63 -2.48
C LEU A 70 -1.24 5.24 -2.89
N VAL A 71 -1.88 4.62 -3.86
CA VAL A 71 -1.50 3.29 -4.32
C VAL A 71 -0.48 3.32 -5.46
N GLY A 72 -0.13 4.48 -6.00
CA GLY A 72 0.84 4.63 -7.11
C GLY A 72 0.30 4.16 -8.46
N HIS A 73 -1.00 4.32 -8.71
CA HIS A 73 -1.61 4.19 -10.02
C HIS A 73 -1.65 5.53 -10.75
N LEU A 74 -1.54 5.48 -12.08
CA LEU A 74 -1.80 6.64 -12.94
C LEU A 74 -3.30 6.99 -12.93
N HIS A 75 -3.62 8.27 -13.08
CA HIS A 75 -4.98 8.77 -13.19
C HIS A 75 -5.65 8.38 -14.51
N GLY A 76 -4.85 8.20 -15.57
CA GLY A 76 -5.31 7.82 -16.91
C GLY A 76 -5.74 9.02 -17.76
N THR A 77 -5.37 10.24 -17.36
CA THR A 77 -5.67 11.47 -18.11
C THR A 77 -4.46 12.38 -18.13
N MET A 78 -4.11 12.95 -19.28
CA MET A 78 -2.97 13.87 -19.41
C MET A 78 -3.04 15.01 -18.39
N THR A 79 -4.24 15.57 -18.15
CA THR A 79 -4.39 16.70 -17.24
C THR A 79 -3.93 16.37 -15.82
N MET A 80 -4.34 15.21 -15.31
CA MET A 80 -4.01 14.81 -13.94
C MET A 80 -2.62 14.18 -13.84
N ASP A 81 -2.19 13.40 -14.84
CA ASP A 81 -0.91 12.71 -14.82
C ASP A 81 0.28 13.63 -15.13
N VAL A 82 0.07 14.71 -15.90
CA VAL A 82 1.13 15.65 -16.29
C VAL A 82 1.08 16.94 -15.46
N TYR A 83 -0.10 17.51 -15.22
CA TYR A 83 -0.23 18.80 -14.51
C TYR A 83 -0.73 18.68 -13.07
N GLY A 84 -1.28 17.53 -12.67
CA GLY A 84 -1.87 17.36 -11.34
C GLY A 84 -0.87 17.40 -10.19
N GLY A 85 0.41 17.16 -10.48
CA GLY A 85 1.51 17.12 -9.52
C GLY A 85 1.35 16.01 -8.47
N ARG A 86 2.43 15.73 -7.73
CA ARG A 86 2.31 14.90 -6.52
C ARG A 86 1.57 15.69 -5.44
N LYS A 87 0.57 15.07 -4.82
CA LYS A 87 -0.12 15.66 -3.68
C LYS A 87 0.82 15.65 -2.47
N PRO A 88 0.74 16.67 -1.59
CA PRO A 88 1.48 16.69 -0.35
C PRO A 88 1.17 15.44 0.48
N LEU A 89 2.19 14.92 1.19
CA LEU A 89 2.03 13.72 2.03
C LEU A 89 0.92 13.90 3.08
N GLU A 90 0.79 15.09 3.64
CA GLU A 90 -0.27 15.44 4.60
C GLU A 90 -1.68 15.25 4.02
N VAL A 91 -1.87 15.57 2.73
CA VAL A 91 -3.16 15.35 2.06
C VAL A 91 -3.44 13.86 1.96
N LEU A 92 -2.48 13.04 1.54
CA LEU A 92 -2.67 11.58 1.46
C LEU A 92 -2.89 10.94 2.85
N LEU A 93 -2.21 11.46 3.87
CA LEU A 93 -2.40 11.04 5.26
C LEU A 93 -3.84 11.30 5.72
N ASN A 94 -4.30 12.55 5.64
CA ASN A 94 -5.60 12.97 6.16
C ASN A 94 -6.76 12.47 5.30
N GLU A 95 -6.63 12.52 3.97
CA GLU A 95 -7.72 12.17 3.06
C GLU A 95 -7.86 10.69 2.80
N CYS A 96 -6.81 9.89 3.02
CA CYS A 96 -6.84 8.46 2.78
C CYS A 96 -6.46 7.65 4.03
N VAL A 97 -5.23 7.79 4.54
CA VAL A 97 -4.68 6.86 5.54
C VAL A 97 -5.47 6.89 6.84
N VAL A 98 -5.82 8.08 7.36
CA VAL A 98 -6.67 8.22 8.56
C VAL A 98 -8.05 7.58 8.36
N LYS A 99 -8.55 7.54 7.12
CA LYS A 99 -9.85 6.93 6.79
C LYS A 99 -9.79 5.41 6.62
N LEU A 100 -8.63 4.77 6.71
CA LEU A 100 -8.49 3.31 6.77
C LEU A 100 -8.82 2.74 8.17
N ASP A 101 -9.91 3.24 8.75
CA ASP A 101 -10.47 2.78 10.01
C ASP A 101 -11.57 1.73 9.76
N TYR A 102 -11.30 0.51 10.23
CA TYR A 102 -12.17 -0.65 10.12
C TYR A 102 -13.00 -0.91 11.40
N GLY A 103 -12.91 -0.05 12.42
CA GLY A 103 -13.65 -0.17 13.67
C GLY A 103 -13.29 -1.43 14.47
N ILE A 104 -12.04 -1.89 14.36
CA ILE A 104 -11.55 -3.06 15.10
C ILE A 104 -11.05 -2.56 16.46
N GLU A 105 -11.64 -3.07 17.54
CA GLU A 105 -11.14 -2.83 18.90
C GLU A 105 -9.74 -3.45 19.03
N GLU A 106 -8.81 -2.71 19.64
CA GLU A 106 -7.50 -3.28 19.95
C GLU A 106 -7.69 -4.47 20.89
N LEU A 107 -7.26 -5.65 20.44
CA LEU A 107 -7.18 -6.82 21.31
C LEU A 107 -6.06 -6.55 22.31
N ASN A 108 -6.44 -6.16 23.53
CA ASN A 108 -5.55 -6.08 24.69
C ASN A 108 -4.87 -7.42 24.97
#